data_AF-A0A6M3KKH3-F1
#
_entry.id   AF-A0A6M3KKH3-F1
#
_cell.length_a   1.000
_cell.length_b   1.000
_cell.length_c   1.000
_cell.angle_alpha   90.00
_cell.angle_beta   90.00
_cell.angle_gamma   90.00
#
_symmetry.space_group_name_H-M   'P 1'
#
loop_
_entity.id
_entity.type
_entity.pdbx_description
1 polymer ?
#
loop_
_entity_poly.entity_id
_entity_poly.type
_entity_poly.pdbx_seq_one_letter_code
_entity_poly.pdbx_strand_id
1 'polypeptide(L)'
;MPTVVYEPSERAEAIIRLAINKYDYNKTAKELGVSPSTLRRWERAVPSLGIEEYLERAIARLLIIIPTQWSGRDWGIAIGILMDKWLLCQGAPTSRTESVVKSFEALKEEERDAVVERARQIIAGLSQPGVDSGDGRDEGSEVPDYP
;
A
#
# COMPACT_ATOMS: atom_id res chain seq x y z
N MET A 1 12.17 22.76 -31.16
CA MET A 1 11.55 21.51 -30.67
C MET A 1 10.43 21.89 -29.71
N PRO A 2 9.24 21.28 -29.79
CA PRO A 2 8.15 21.57 -28.85
C PRO A 2 8.57 21.19 -27.43
N THR A 3 8.41 22.10 -26.48
CA THR A 3 8.60 21.83 -25.05
C THR A 3 7.43 21.01 -24.55
N VAL A 4 7.64 19.70 -24.35
CA VAL A 4 6.67 18.84 -23.67
C VAL A 4 6.56 19.32 -22.23
N VAL A 5 5.40 19.87 -21.88
CA VAL A 5 5.07 20.29 -20.51
C VAL A 5 4.44 19.08 -19.82
N TYR A 6 5.03 18.67 -18.70
CA TYR A 6 4.54 17.56 -17.89
C TYR A 6 3.86 18.09 -16.64
N GLU A 7 2.70 17.52 -16.33
CA GLU A 7 1.91 17.84 -15.15
C GLU A 7 2.62 17.41 -13.86
N PRO A 8 2.37 18.09 -12.72
CA PRO A 8 3.00 17.73 -11.44
C PRO A 8 2.73 16.29 -11.01
N SER A 9 1.54 15.74 -11.32
CA SER A 9 1.17 14.35 -11.03
C SER A 9 2.02 13.35 -11.81
N GLU A 10 2.28 13.59 -13.10
CA GLU A 10 3.12 12.74 -13.94
C GLU A 10 4.56 12.70 -13.45
N ARG A 11 5.07 13.84 -12.96
CA ARG A 11 6.40 13.89 -12.33
C ARG A 11 6.44 13.06 -11.06
N ALA A 12 5.42 13.19 -10.20
CA ALA A 12 5.35 12.44 -8.95
C ALA A 12 5.27 10.92 -9.21
N GLU A 13 4.42 10.50 -10.16
CA GLU A 13 4.32 9.10 -10.58
C GLU A 13 5.66 8.59 -11.13
N ALA A 14 6.34 9.38 -11.93
CA ALA A 14 7.63 9.01 -12.50
C ALA A 14 8.72 8.79 -11.43
N ILE A 15 8.74 9.61 -10.37
CA ILE A 15 9.67 9.41 -9.25
C ILE A 15 9.32 8.17 -8.43
N ILE A 16 8.03 7.91 -8.19
CA ILE A 16 7.59 6.69 -7.48
C ILE A 16 7.98 5.46 -8.30
N ARG A 17 7.73 5.46 -9.61
CA ARG A 17 8.08 4.37 -10.51
C ARG A 17 9.59 4.14 -10.55
N LEU A 18 10.38 5.22 -10.53
CA LEU A 18 11.84 5.14 -10.46
C LEU A 18 12.31 4.45 -9.17
N ALA A 19 11.69 4.76 -8.02
CA ALA A 19 11.97 4.08 -6.76
C ALA A 19 11.60 2.59 -6.80
N ILE A 20 10.43 2.24 -7.36
CA ILE A 20 9.98 0.84 -7.56
C ILE A 20 10.98 0.07 -8.44
N ASN A 21 11.48 0.70 -9.49
CA ASN A 21 12.47 0.14 -10.40
C ASN A 21 13.92 0.21 -9.85
N LYS A 22 14.12 0.40 -8.55
CA LYS A 22 15.43 0.47 -7.89
C LYS A 22 16.37 1.49 -8.53
N TYR A 23 15.82 2.63 -8.93
CA TYR A 23 16.53 3.71 -9.61
C TYR A 23 17.11 3.33 -10.98
N ASP A 24 16.55 2.32 -11.66
CA ASP A 24 16.84 2.07 -13.07
C ASP A 24 16.12 3.10 -13.96
N TYR A 25 16.88 4.14 -14.31
CA TYR A 25 16.45 5.23 -15.17
C TYR A 25 16.05 4.78 -16.58
N ASN A 26 16.72 3.78 -17.14
CA ASN A 26 16.47 3.35 -18.52
C ASN A 26 15.17 2.54 -18.59
N LYS A 27 14.97 1.65 -17.63
CA LYS A 27 13.73 0.89 -17.50
C LYS A 27 12.54 1.80 -17.28
N THR A 28 12.65 2.73 -16.32
CA THR A 28 11.57 3.66 -15.98
C THR A 28 11.27 4.64 -17.11
N ALA A 29 12.30 5.13 -17.81
CA ALA A 29 12.14 5.96 -19.00
C ALA A 29 11.35 5.25 -20.10
N LYS A 30 11.69 3.98 -20.36
CA LYS A 30 11.02 3.16 -21.37
C LYS A 30 9.55 2.91 -21.01
N GLU A 31 9.26 2.62 -19.75
CA GLU A 31 7.89 2.36 -19.27
C GLU A 31 6.98 3.59 -19.37
N LEU A 32 7.53 4.78 -19.11
CA LEU A 32 6.75 6.02 -19.03
C LEU A 32 6.81 6.88 -20.31
N GLY A 33 7.58 6.46 -21.33
CA GLY A 33 7.75 7.23 -22.56
C GLY A 33 8.47 8.57 -22.36
N VAL A 34 9.24 8.71 -21.28
CA VAL A 34 9.99 9.93 -20.94
C VAL A 34 11.49 9.70 -21.10
N SER A 35 12.25 10.77 -21.34
CA SER A 35 13.71 10.62 -21.47
C SER A 35 14.38 10.36 -20.10
N PRO A 36 15.46 9.56 -20.04
CA PRO A 36 16.22 9.38 -18.80
C PRO A 36 16.76 10.69 -18.21
N SER A 37 17.09 11.67 -19.06
CA SER A 37 17.57 12.99 -18.61
C SER A 37 16.45 13.79 -17.95
N THR A 38 15.21 13.67 -18.43
CA THR A 38 14.02 14.24 -17.78
C THR A 38 13.79 13.65 -16.39
N LEU A 39 13.89 12.31 -16.24
CA LEU A 39 13.77 11.64 -14.94
C LEU A 39 14.82 12.13 -13.94
N ARG A 40 16.10 12.20 -14.35
CA ARG A 40 17.19 12.73 -13.50
C ARG A 40 16.95 14.18 -13.10
N ARG A 41 16.43 15.00 -14.01
CA ARG A 41 16.10 16.40 -13.71
C ARG A 41 14.99 16.49 -12.69
N TRP A 42 13.96 15.66 -12.80
CA TRP A 42 12.88 15.60 -11.82
C TRP A 42 13.35 15.10 -10.47
N GLU A 43 14.17 14.04 -10.43
CA GLU A 43 14.74 13.52 -9.18
C GLU A 43 15.54 14.60 -8.45
N ARG A 44 16.42 15.33 -9.15
CA ARG A 44 17.16 16.45 -8.55
C ARG A 44 16.29 17.62 -8.12
N ALA A 45 15.11 17.78 -8.75
CA ALA A 45 14.16 18.81 -8.40
C ALA A 45 13.26 18.41 -7.24
N VAL A 46 13.22 17.12 -6.86
CA VAL A 46 12.66 16.70 -5.58
C VAL A 46 13.60 17.25 -4.52
N PRO A 47 13.13 18.15 -3.65
CA PRO A 47 13.96 18.60 -2.55
C PRO A 47 14.38 17.35 -1.78
N SER A 48 15.67 17.24 -1.44
CA SER A 48 16.13 16.25 -0.47
C SER A 48 15.60 16.67 0.90
N LEU A 49 14.29 16.52 1.10
CA LEU A 49 13.67 16.70 2.40
C LEU A 49 14.33 15.66 3.29
N GLY A 50 14.81 16.12 4.45
CA GLY A 50 15.28 15.19 5.48
C GLY A 50 14.17 14.17 5.75
N ILE A 51 14.57 12.97 6.14
CA ILE A 51 13.64 11.91 6.53
C ILE A 51 12.62 12.43 7.58
N GLU A 52 13.06 13.33 8.46
CA GLU A 52 12.23 14.05 9.44
C GLU A 52 11.14 14.90 8.77
N GLU A 53 11.46 15.68 7.75
CA GLU A 53 10.47 16.53 7.07
C GLU A 53 9.48 15.69 6.23
N TYR A 54 9.92 14.55 5.71
CA TYR A 54 9.00 13.57 5.10
C TYR A 54 8.03 12.98 6.11
N LEU A 55 8.52 12.62 7.31
CA LEU A 55 7.70 12.16 8.43
C LEU A 55 6.72 13.23 8.87
N GLU A 56 7.17 14.46 9.07
CA GLU A 56 6.32 15.59 9.48
C GLU A 56 5.21 15.83 8.48
N ARG A 57 5.50 15.80 7.16
CA ARG A 57 4.47 15.95 6.13
C ARG A 57 3.51 14.77 6.08
N ALA A 58 3.99 13.55 6.28
CA ALA A 58 3.15 12.35 6.35
C ALA A 58 2.21 12.41 7.56
N ILE A 59 2.73 12.80 8.72
CA ILE A 59 1.96 13.00 9.96
C ILE A 59 0.95 14.14 9.76
N ALA A 60 1.36 15.29 9.23
CA ALA A 60 0.47 16.42 8.98
C ALA A 60 -0.70 16.05 8.04
N ARG A 61 -0.43 15.29 6.97
CA ARG A 61 -1.49 14.77 6.09
C ARG A 61 -2.44 13.82 6.80
N LEU A 62 -1.92 12.95 7.68
CA LEU A 62 -2.76 12.10 8.51
C LEU A 62 -3.60 12.93 9.45
N LEU A 63 -3.02 13.90 10.15
CA LEU A 63 -3.74 14.79 11.07
C LEU A 63 -4.87 15.59 10.39
N ILE A 64 -4.73 15.95 9.11
CA ILE A 64 -5.80 16.62 8.34
C ILE A 64 -7.00 15.71 8.11
N ILE A 65 -6.76 14.41 7.90
CA ILE A 65 -7.80 13.42 7.55
C ILE A 65 -8.39 12.80 8.83
N ILE A 66 -7.66 12.86 9.94
CA ILE A 66 -8.07 12.31 11.23
C ILE A 66 -9.18 13.19 11.84
N PRO A 67 -10.37 12.60 12.12
CA PRO A 67 -11.40 13.28 12.90
C PRO A 67 -10.86 13.80 14.23
N THR A 68 -11.18 15.05 14.56
CA THR A 68 -10.78 15.71 15.83
C THR A 68 -11.33 15.04 17.09
N GLN A 69 -12.18 14.02 16.94
CA GLN A 69 -12.92 13.35 18.00
C GLN A 69 -12.38 11.96 18.34
N TRP A 70 -11.19 11.62 17.87
CA TRP A 70 -10.61 10.30 18.12
C TRP A 70 -10.36 10.04 19.59
N SER A 71 -10.81 8.87 20.05
CA SER A 71 -10.53 8.39 21.39
C SER A 71 -9.04 8.01 21.50
N GLY A 72 -8.52 7.88 22.72
CA GLY A 72 -7.15 7.42 22.93
C GLY A 72 -6.87 6.05 22.28
N ARG A 73 -7.91 5.21 22.12
CA ARG A 73 -7.82 3.93 21.41
C ARG A 73 -7.59 4.12 19.91
N ASP A 74 -8.31 5.04 19.27
CA ASP A 74 -8.21 5.30 17.83
C ASP A 74 -6.83 5.89 17.48
N TRP A 75 -6.33 6.79 18.33
CA TRP A 75 -4.96 7.30 18.26
C TRP A 75 -3.91 6.18 18.40
N GLY A 76 -4.09 5.28 19.36
CA GLY A 76 -3.19 4.13 19.54
C GLY A 76 -3.13 3.23 18.30
N ILE A 77 -4.27 3.01 17.64
CA ILE A 77 -4.33 2.21 16.40
C ILE A 77 -3.58 2.92 15.27
N ALA A 78 -3.83 4.20 15.05
CA ALA A 78 -3.22 4.94 13.95
C ALA A 78 -1.70 5.10 14.12
N ILE A 79 -1.24 5.40 15.33
CA ILE A 79 0.20 5.46 15.65
C ILE A 79 0.84 4.09 15.45
N GLY A 80 0.18 3.01 15.89
CA GLY A 80 0.65 1.65 15.64
C GLY A 80 0.80 1.32 14.16
N ILE A 81 -0.16 1.70 13.32
CA ILE A 81 -0.09 1.51 11.86
C ILE A 81 1.05 2.34 11.25
N LEU A 82 1.26 3.57 11.73
CA LEU A 82 2.35 4.42 11.27
C LEU A 82 3.72 3.84 11.60
N MET A 83 3.91 3.38 12.84
CA MET A 83 5.13 2.71 13.29
C MET A 83 5.38 1.42 12.50
N ASP A 84 4.33 0.63 12.27
CA ASP A 84 4.44 -0.60 11.45
C ASP A 84 4.94 -0.25 10.03
N LYS A 85 4.35 0.76 9.37
CA LYS A 85 4.78 1.20 8.02
C LYS A 85 6.21 1.75 8.01
N TRP A 86 6.59 2.50 9.04
CA TRP A 86 7.93 3.03 9.20
C TRP A 86 8.98 1.93 9.31
N LEU A 87 8.74 0.95 10.19
CA LEU A 87 9.62 -0.22 10.35
C LEU A 87 9.75 -1.03 9.05
N LEU A 88 8.64 -1.23 8.34
CA LEU A 88 8.65 -1.89 7.03
C LEU A 88 9.49 -1.12 5.99
N CYS A 89 9.43 0.21 5.96
CA CYS A 89 10.27 1.04 5.08
C CYS A 89 11.77 0.89 5.39
N GLN A 90 12.13 0.54 6.62
CA GLN A 90 13.50 0.26 7.03
C GLN A 90 13.91 -1.21 6.83
N GLY A 91 13.02 -2.05 6.29
CA GLY A 91 13.24 -3.49 6.16
C GLY A 91 13.24 -4.22 7.51
N ALA A 92 12.80 -3.58 8.58
CA ALA A 92 12.70 -4.18 9.90
C ALA A 92 11.32 -4.85 10.08
N PRO A 93 11.26 -6.10 10.57
CA PRO A 93 10.00 -6.71 10.95
C PRO A 93 9.40 -5.94 12.14
N THR A 94 8.09 -5.74 12.10
CA THR A 94 7.31 -5.23 13.22
C THR A 94 6.96 -6.36 14.18
N SER A 95 6.58 -6.06 15.42
CA SER A 95 6.18 -7.07 16.41
C SER A 95 5.05 -7.99 15.91
N ARG A 96 4.17 -7.49 15.03
CA ARG A 96 3.12 -8.30 14.39
C ARG A 96 3.66 -9.19 13.28
N THR A 97 4.67 -8.73 12.54
CA THR A 97 5.24 -9.50 11.41
C THR A 97 6.42 -10.37 11.82
N GLU A 98 7.03 -10.16 13.00
CA GLU A 98 8.17 -10.92 13.49
C GLU A 98 7.92 -12.43 13.53
N SER A 99 6.73 -12.84 14.01
CA SER A 99 6.35 -14.25 14.05
C SER A 99 6.27 -14.84 12.65
N VAL A 100 5.65 -14.11 11.71
CA VAL A 100 5.52 -14.52 10.31
C VAL A 100 6.89 -14.60 9.64
N VAL A 101 7.78 -13.64 9.87
CA VAL A 101 9.14 -13.63 9.32
C VAL A 101 9.95 -14.81 9.83
N LYS A 102 9.96 -15.07 11.15
CA LYS A 102 10.62 -16.23 11.74
C LYS A 102 10.09 -17.55 11.16
N SER A 103 8.78 -17.67 11.00
CA SER A 103 8.17 -18.84 10.36
C SER A 103 8.59 -18.96 8.89
N PHE A 104 8.65 -17.86 8.13
CA PHE A 104 9.09 -17.87 6.73
C PHE A 104 10.57 -18.22 6.55
N GLU A 105 11.44 -17.76 7.44
CA GLU A 105 12.88 -18.08 7.41
C GLU A 105 13.15 -19.56 7.69
N ALA A 106 12.30 -20.21 8.49
CA ALA A 106 12.39 -21.63 8.79
C ALA A 106 11.92 -22.54 7.63
N LEU A 107 11.22 -22.00 6.63
CA LEU A 107 10.72 -22.74 5.48
C LEU A 107 11.81 -22.96 4.41
N LYS A 108 11.72 -24.10 3.72
CA LYS A 108 12.50 -24.34 2.50
C LYS A 108 12.03 -23.40 1.39
N GLU A 109 12.88 -23.16 0.40
CA GLU A 109 12.60 -22.23 -0.71
C GLU A 109 11.31 -22.62 -1.46
N GLU A 110 11.13 -23.91 -1.73
CA GLU A 110 9.93 -24.48 -2.38
C GLU A 110 8.64 -24.22 -1.58
N GLU A 111 8.73 -24.29 -0.25
CA GLU A 111 7.59 -24.04 0.64
C GLU A 111 7.26 -22.54 0.71
N ARG A 112 8.28 -21.67 0.69
CA ARG A 112 8.09 -20.22 0.62
C ARG A 112 7.38 -19.82 -0.67
N ASP A 113 7.81 -20.38 -1.81
CA ASP A 113 7.20 -20.12 -3.11
C ASP A 113 5.73 -20.53 -3.15
N ALA A 114 5.39 -21.68 -2.54
CA ALA A 114 4.01 -22.13 -2.42
C ALA A 114 3.14 -21.17 -1.58
N VAL A 115 3.67 -20.64 -0.47
CA VAL A 115 2.94 -19.66 0.36
C VAL A 115 2.74 -18.35 -0.39
N VAL A 116 3.75 -17.86 -1.12
CA VAL A 116 3.65 -16.64 -1.94
C VAL A 116 2.60 -16.80 -3.03
N GLU A 117 2.59 -17.94 -3.73
CA GLU A 117 1.63 -18.19 -4.79
C GLU A 117 0.19 -18.29 -4.26
N ARG A 118 0.02 -18.92 -3.08
CA ARG A 118 -1.28 -18.97 -2.41
C ARG A 118 -1.76 -17.58 -1.99
N ALA A 119 -0.87 -16.73 -1.47
CA ALA A 119 -1.20 -15.36 -1.11
C ALA A 119 -1.64 -14.54 -2.34
N ARG A 120 -0.97 -14.71 -3.48
CA ARG A 120 -1.36 -14.06 -4.75
C ARG A 120 -2.77 -14.44 -5.18
N GLN A 121 -3.11 -15.73 -5.11
CA GLN A 121 -4.46 -16.22 -5.45
C GLN A 121 -5.54 -15.59 -4.56
N ILE A 122 -5.29 -15.48 -3.26
CA ILE A 122 -6.22 -14.85 -2.31
C ILE A 122 -6.42 -13.38 -2.65
N ILE A 123 -5.34 -12.63 -2.90
CA ILE A 123 -5.41 -11.20 -3.26
C ILE A 123 -6.17 -11.00 -4.58
N ALA A 124 -5.93 -11.85 -5.58
CA ALA A 124 -6.65 -11.83 -6.85
C ALA A 124 -8.15 -12.13 -6.66
N GLY A 125 -8.50 -13.09 -5.79
CA GLY A 125 -9.89 -13.42 -5.48
C GLY A 125 -10.63 -12.30 -4.73
N LEU A 126 -9.95 -11.57 -3.84
CA LEU A 126 -10.51 -10.42 -3.13
C LEU A 126 -10.75 -9.20 -4.03
N SER A 127 -10.16 -9.17 -5.24
CA SER A 127 -10.29 -8.07 -6.20
C SER A 127 -11.47 -8.23 -7.17
N GLN A 128 -12.32 -9.25 -7.02
CA GLN A 128 -13.55 -9.39 -7.80
C GLN A 128 -14.74 -8.72 -7.08
N PRO A 129 -15.29 -7.61 -7.60
CA PRO A 129 -16.53 -7.05 -7.08
C PRO A 129 -17.72 -7.84 -7.63
N GLY A 130 -18.53 -8.41 -6.73
CA GLY A 130 -19.85 -8.96 -7.07
C GLY A 130 -19.92 -10.48 -7.07
N VAL A 131 -20.06 -11.08 -5.89
CA VAL A 131 -20.97 -12.21 -5.73
C VAL A 131 -22.07 -11.72 -4.80
N ASP A 132 -23.16 -11.35 -5.45
CA ASP A 132 -24.47 -11.05 -4.89
C ASP A 132 -24.98 -12.31 -4.18
N SER A 133 -24.80 -12.38 -2.86
CA SER A 133 -25.48 -13.38 -2.04
C SER A 133 -26.92 -12.94 -1.87
N GLY A 134 -27.75 -13.27 -2.87
CA GLY A 134 -29.20 -13.21 -2.77
C GLY A 134 -29.67 -14.09 -1.61
N ASP A 135 -30.00 -13.45 -0.48
CA ASP A 135 -30.71 -14.05 0.65
C ASP A 135 -32.18 -14.20 0.23
N GLY A 136 -32.48 -15.31 -0.45
CA GLY A 136 -33.84 -15.77 -0.69
C GLY A 136 -34.46 -16.23 0.62
N ARG A 137 -35.06 -15.30 1.38
CA ARG A 137 -35.96 -15.66 2.47
C ARG A 137 -37.35 -15.96 1.94
N ASP A 138 -37.60 -17.26 1.86
CA ASP A 138 -38.91 -17.88 1.74
C ASP A 138 -39.57 -17.80 3.14
N GLU A 139 -40.36 -16.75 3.39
CA GLU A 139 -41.19 -16.63 4.60
C GLU A 139 -42.58 -17.20 4.32
N GLY A 140 -42.69 -18.52 4.41
CA GLY A 140 -43.95 -19.25 4.53
C GLY A 140 -43.89 -20.17 5.75
N SER A 141 -44.15 -19.65 6.94
CA SER A 141 -44.38 -20.47 8.13
C SER A 141 -45.74 -20.12 8.74
N GLU A 142 -46.69 -21.02 8.49
CA GLU A 142 -47.93 -21.14 9.26
C GLU A 142 -47.62 -21.20 10.76
N VAL A 143 -48.36 -20.41 11.54
CA VAL A 143 -48.37 -20.46 13.00
C VAL A 143 -49.44 -21.47 13.41
N PRO A 144 -49.12 -22.57 14.11
CA PRO A 144 -50.14 -23.42 14.69
C PRO A 144 -50.62 -22.83 16.01
N ASP A 145 -51.90 -22.49 16.03
CA ASP A 145 -52.70 -22.12 17.19
C ASP A 145 -52.99 -23.35 18.04
N TYR A 146 -52.70 -23.31 19.34
CA TYR A 146 -53.14 -24.32 20.30
C TYR A 146 -53.45 -23.68 21.68
N PRO A 147 -54.41 -24.26 22.40
CA PRO A 147 -55.39 -23.57 23.26
C PRO A 147 -54.90 -23.09 24.63
#